data_AF-D3JLG3-F1
#
_entry.id   AF-D3JLG3-F1
#
_cell.length_a   1.000
_cell.length_b   1.000
_cell.length_c   1.000
_cell.angle_alpha   90.00
_cell.angle_beta   90.00
_cell.angle_gamma   90.00
#
_symmetry.space_group_name_H-M   'P 1'
#
loop_
_entity.id
_entity.type
_entity.pdbx_description
1 polymer ?
#
loop_
_entity_poly.entity_id
_entity_poly.type
_entity_poly.pdbx_seq_one_letter_code
_entity_poly.pdbx_strand_id
1 'polypeptide(L)'
;TYERVSVQRCESAPAEQEDIDPLRDKATYAFVYPNFMINRYGPWMDTNLAVPLDATRCKVVFDYFLDESLLDDQDFIDRSLKDSEQVQIEDIALCEGVQRGLESPAYGVGRYAPSVEMAMHHF
;
A
#
# COMPACT_ATOMS: atom_id res chain seq x y z
N THR A 1 10.70 -24.25 4.17
CA THR A 1 11.10 -22.95 3.59
C THR A 1 9.91 -22.04 3.69
N TYR A 2 10.00 -20.91 4.39
CA TYR A 2 8.87 -19.99 4.52
C TYR A 2 8.67 -19.23 3.21
N GLU A 3 7.42 -19.05 2.78
CA GLU A 3 7.10 -18.23 1.60
C GLU A 3 7.50 -16.78 1.88
N ARG A 4 8.26 -16.18 0.95
CA ARG A 4 8.77 -14.80 1.08
C ARG A 4 7.87 -13.77 0.41
N VAL A 5 6.69 -14.19 -0.05
CA VAL A 5 5.76 -13.37 -0.81
C VAL A 5 4.35 -13.62 -0.31
N SER A 6 3.56 -12.56 -0.17
CA SER A 6 2.13 -12.63 0.09
C SER A 6 1.41 -11.79 -0.94
N VAL A 7 0.33 -12.32 -1.53
CA VAL A 7 -0.46 -11.63 -2.56
C VAL A 7 -1.91 -11.54 -2.10
N GLN A 8 -2.43 -10.32 -2.01
CA GLN A 8 -3.82 -10.03 -1.71
C GLN A 8 -4.48 -9.38 -2.93
N ARG A 9 -5.71 -9.78 -3.21
CA ARG A 9 -6.55 -9.15 -4.25
C ARG A 9 -7.80 -8.63 -3.58
N CYS A 10 -8.12 -7.37 -3.85
CA CYS A 10 -9.36 -6.75 -3.40
C CYS A 10 -10.22 -6.46 -4.63
N GLU A 11 -11.47 -6.90 -4.59
CA GLU A 11 -12.48 -6.48 -5.55
C GLU A 11 -13.14 -5.22 -5.02
N SER A 12 -13.30 -4.22 -5.87
CA SER A 12 -14.02 -3.00 -5.53
C SER A 12 -15.49 -3.32 -5.27
N ALA A 13 -16.11 -2.65 -4.29
CA ALA A 13 -17.56 -2.75 -4.11
C ALA A 13 -18.27 -2.26 -5.41
N PRO A 14 -19.42 -2.83 -5.80
CA PRO A 14 -20.12 -2.38 -6.99
C PRO A 14 -20.50 -0.90 -6.83
N ALA A 15 -19.93 -0.04 -7.67
CA ALA A 15 -20.28 1.37 -7.70
C ALA A 15 -21.66 1.53 -8.35
N GLU A 16 -22.58 2.22 -7.67
CA GLU A 16 -23.68 2.87 -8.37
C GLU A 16 -23.10 4.04 -9.16
N GLN A 17 -23.24 3.99 -10.49
CA GLN A 17 -23.08 5.07 -11.48
C GLN A 17 -21.85 5.01 -12.43
N GLU A 18 -22.14 5.35 -13.68
CA GLU A 18 -21.40 5.09 -14.92
C GLU A 18 -20.14 5.95 -15.08
N ASP A 19 -18.97 5.38 -14.76
CA ASP A 19 -17.68 5.69 -15.40
C ASP A 19 -16.70 4.57 -15.01
N ILE A 20 -16.93 3.39 -15.62
CA ILE A 20 -16.22 2.16 -15.27
C ILE A 20 -14.99 2.04 -16.16
N ASP A 21 -13.82 2.42 -15.62
CA ASP A 21 -12.57 1.83 -16.09
C ASP A 21 -12.54 0.37 -15.60
N PRO A 22 -12.65 -0.64 -16.49
CA PRO A 22 -12.72 -2.05 -16.10
C PRO A 22 -11.49 -2.55 -15.33
N LEU A 23 -10.42 -1.76 -15.30
CA LEU A 23 -9.19 -2.05 -14.58
C LEU A 23 -9.20 -1.51 -13.12
N ARG A 24 -10.15 -0.63 -12.75
CA ARG A 24 -10.42 -0.22 -11.35
C ARG A 24 -11.11 -1.29 -10.51
N ASP A 25 -11.63 -2.35 -11.12
CA ASP A 25 -12.43 -3.36 -10.42
C ASP A 25 -11.60 -4.29 -9.51
N LYS A 26 -10.27 -4.34 -9.70
CA LYS A 26 -9.40 -5.28 -8.97
C LYS A 26 -8.06 -4.64 -8.60
N ALA A 27 -7.87 -4.38 -7.32
CA ALA A 27 -6.57 -4.01 -6.77
C ALA A 27 -5.78 -5.29 -6.41
N THR A 28 -4.51 -5.35 -6.80
CA THR A 28 -3.60 -6.43 -6.40
C THR A 28 -2.44 -5.86 -5.62
N TYR A 29 -2.21 -6.42 -4.44
CA TYR A 29 -1.13 -6.06 -3.53
C TYR A 29 -0.21 -7.26 -3.37
N ALA A 30 1.08 -7.07 -3.62
CA ALA A 30 2.09 -8.08 -3.37
C ALA A 30 3.13 -7.55 -2.40
N PHE A 31 3.27 -8.21 -1.26
CA PHE A 31 4.36 -7.97 -0.32
C PHE A 31 5.48 -8.98 -0.57
N VAL A 32 6.71 -8.49 -0.72
CA VAL A 32 7.92 -9.29 -0.89
C VAL A 32 8.84 -9.00 0.29
N TYR A 33 9.06 -10.03 1.12
CA TYR A 33 9.93 -9.95 2.28
C TYR A 33 11.39 -9.65 1.86
N PRO A 34 12.05 -8.65 2.48
CA PRO A 34 11.70 -8.08 3.79
C PRO A 34 10.90 -6.77 3.81
N ASN A 35 10.81 -6.03 2.71
CA ASN A 35 10.49 -4.60 2.80
C ASN A 35 10.02 -3.98 1.48
N PHE A 36 9.49 -4.77 0.56
CA PHE A 36 9.08 -4.31 -0.76
C PHE A 36 7.61 -4.63 -1.02
N MET A 37 6.83 -3.64 -1.45
CA MET A 37 5.45 -3.81 -1.87
C MET A 37 5.27 -3.39 -3.32
N ILE A 38 4.37 -4.08 -4.01
CA ILE A 38 3.94 -3.76 -5.38
C ILE A 38 2.41 -3.68 -5.34
N ASN A 39 1.86 -2.54 -5.72
CA ASN A 39 0.43 -2.30 -5.72
C ASN A 39 -0.01 -1.97 -7.15
N ARG A 40 -1.03 -2.68 -7.65
CA ARG A 40 -1.55 -2.51 -9.01
C ARG A 40 -3.03 -2.17 -8.96
N TYR A 41 -3.37 -1.01 -9.52
CA TYR A 41 -4.72 -0.45 -9.63
C TYR A 41 -5.00 -0.12 -11.08
N GLY A 42 -5.41 -1.13 -11.82
CA GLY A 42 -5.75 -0.88 -13.21
C GLY A 42 -4.53 -0.45 -14.04
N PRO A 43 -4.55 0.69 -14.76
CA PRO A 43 -3.38 1.17 -15.51
C PRO A 43 -2.31 1.83 -14.62
N TRP A 44 -2.60 2.08 -13.34
CA TRP A 44 -1.67 2.64 -12.37
C TRP A 44 -1.02 1.55 -11.52
N MET A 45 0.27 1.70 -11.25
CA MET A 45 1.02 0.82 -10.36
C MET A 45 2.02 1.65 -9.55
N ASP A 46 2.18 1.31 -8.28
CA ASP A 46 3.24 1.85 -7.44
C ASP A 46 4.04 0.73 -6.78
N THR A 47 5.25 1.08 -6.34
CA THR A 47 6.07 0.23 -5.50
C THR A 47 6.56 0.96 -4.28
N ASN A 48 6.59 0.27 -3.14
CA ASN A 48 6.97 0.84 -1.85
C ASN A 48 8.20 0.09 -1.33
N LEU A 49 9.37 0.72 -1.38
CA LEU A 49 10.60 0.17 -0.80
C LEU A 49 10.90 0.84 0.54
N ALA A 50 10.74 0.11 1.64
CA ALA A 50 11.08 0.59 2.97
C ALA A 50 12.57 0.36 3.28
N VAL A 51 13.34 1.44 3.29
CA VAL A 51 14.78 1.45 3.60
C VAL A 51 14.96 1.80 5.09
N PRO A 52 15.42 0.86 5.93
CA PRO A 52 15.68 1.17 7.33
C PRO A 52 16.82 2.18 7.47
N LEU A 53 16.62 3.21 8.30
CA LEU A 53 17.63 4.22 8.61
C LEU A 53 18.21 4.01 10.01
N ASP A 54 17.37 3.58 10.96
CA ASP A 54 17.76 3.06 12.27
C ASP A 54 16.63 2.18 12.85
N ALA A 55 16.64 1.94 14.17
CA ALA A 55 15.67 1.10 14.85
C ALA A 55 14.24 1.69 14.90
N THR A 56 14.07 3.00 14.72
CA THR A 56 12.77 3.68 14.83
C THR A 56 12.43 4.58 13.63
N ARG A 57 13.30 4.61 12.61
CA ARG A 57 13.13 5.41 11.39
C ARG A 57 13.42 4.59 10.14
N CYS A 58 12.59 4.81 9.13
CA CYS A 58 12.82 4.31 7.77
C CYS A 58 12.51 5.41 6.75
N LYS A 59 13.03 5.24 5.54
CA LYS A 59 12.62 6.00 4.35
C LYS A 59 11.83 5.05 3.46
N VAL A 60 10.63 5.42 3.06
CA VAL A 60 9.89 4.68 2.03
C VAL A 60 10.07 5.39 0.69
N VAL A 61 10.52 4.65 -0.32
CA VAL A 61 10.66 5.14 -1.70
C VAL A 61 9.46 4.65 -2.50
N PHE A 62 8.73 5.59 -3.08
CA PHE A 62 7.61 5.34 -3.97
C PHE A 62 8.06 5.57 -5.41
N ASP A 63 7.92 4.55 -6.24
CA ASP A 63 8.03 4.67 -7.70
C ASP A 63 6.65 4.43 -8.31
N TYR A 64 6.27 5.26 -9.28
CA TYR A 64 4.99 5.18 -9.98
C TYR A 64 5.19 4.76 -11.44
N PHE A 65 4.33 3.88 -11.91
CA PHE A 65 4.35 3.33 -13.26
C PHE A 65 2.95 3.44 -13.85
N LEU A 66 2.90 3.94 -15.07
CA LEU A 66 1.67 4.14 -15.82
C LEU A 66 1.70 3.35 -17.12
N ASP A 67 0.57 2.77 -17.48
CA ASP A 67 0.38 2.16 -18.79
C ASP A 67 0.62 3.18 -19.91
N GLU A 68 1.30 2.75 -20.98
CA GLU A 68 1.65 3.61 -22.11
C GLU A 68 0.43 4.30 -22.74
N SER A 69 -0.75 3.67 -22.66
CA SER A 69 -1.99 4.23 -23.24
C SER A 69 -2.47 5.52 -22.56
N LEU A 70 -1.98 5.85 -21.37
CA LEU A 70 -2.41 7.02 -20.58
C LEU A 70 -1.29 8.07 -20.39
N LEU A 71 -0.15 7.93 -21.05
CA LEU A 71 0.98 8.85 -20.89
C LEU A 71 0.66 10.31 -21.25
N ASP A 72 -0.28 10.52 -22.18
CA ASP A 72 -0.69 11.85 -22.63
C ASP A 72 -1.88 12.42 -21.81
N ASP A 73 -2.42 11.66 -20.84
CA ASP A 73 -3.53 12.10 -19.98
C ASP A 73 -2.98 12.75 -18.69
N GLN A 74 -2.59 14.02 -18.82
CA GLN A 74 -2.04 14.78 -17.70
C GLN A 74 -3.03 14.92 -16.52
N ASP A 75 -4.32 15.04 -16.80
CA ASP A 75 -5.35 15.16 -15.75
C ASP A 75 -5.46 13.85 -14.95
N PHE A 76 -5.37 12.69 -15.59
CA PHE A 76 -5.29 11.40 -14.90
C PHE A 76 -4.01 11.28 -14.06
N ILE A 77 -2.86 11.67 -14.61
CA ILE A 77 -1.57 11.61 -13.90
C ILE A 77 -1.59 12.48 -12.65
N ASP A 78 -2.00 13.74 -12.78
CA ASP A 78 -2.00 14.70 -11.67
C ASP A 78 -2.96 14.28 -10.56
N ARG A 79 -4.15 13.78 -10.92
CA ARG A 79 -5.09 13.21 -9.94
C ARG A 79 -4.51 11.97 -9.25
N SER A 80 -3.94 11.02 -9.99
CA SER A 80 -3.39 9.78 -9.43
C SER A 80 -2.22 10.04 -8.48
N LEU A 81 -1.34 10.99 -8.83
CA LEU A 81 -0.23 11.40 -7.96
C LEU A 81 -0.73 12.08 -6.69
N LYS A 82 -1.73 12.96 -6.80
CA LYS A 82 -2.32 13.66 -5.64
C LYS A 82 -3.01 12.69 -4.68
N ASP A 83 -3.80 11.75 -5.23
CA ASP A 83 -4.47 10.72 -4.43
C ASP A 83 -3.42 9.83 -3.73
N SER A 84 -2.34 9.47 -4.43
CA SER A 84 -1.23 8.71 -3.84
C SER A 84 -0.52 9.49 -2.72
N GLU A 85 -0.23 10.79 -2.92
CA GLU A 85 0.38 11.64 -1.89
C GLU A 85 -0.47 11.71 -0.62
N GLN A 86 -1.80 11.84 -0.77
CA GLN A 86 -2.71 11.85 0.38
C GLN A 86 -2.63 10.54 1.17
N VAL A 87 -2.72 9.40 0.49
CA VAL A 87 -2.61 8.08 1.12
C VAL A 87 -1.27 7.94 1.85
N GLN A 88 -0.17 8.42 1.27
CA GLN A 88 1.13 8.34 1.93
C GLN A 88 1.25 9.21 3.18
N ILE A 89 0.60 10.38 3.22
CA ILE A 89 0.54 11.20 4.42
C ILE A 89 -0.25 10.48 5.52
N GLU A 90 -1.35 9.81 5.17
CA GLU A 90 -2.16 9.03 6.10
C GLU A 90 -1.38 7.85 6.68
N ASP A 91 -0.68 7.08 5.83
CA ASP A 91 0.18 5.98 6.25
C ASP A 91 1.30 6.44 7.19
N ILE A 92 1.95 7.57 6.89
CA ILE A 92 2.99 8.15 7.75
C ILE A 92 2.42 8.45 9.14
N ALA A 93 1.26 9.11 9.19
CA ALA A 93 0.62 9.46 10.46
C ALA A 93 0.28 8.21 11.30
N LEU A 94 -0.21 7.15 10.66
CA LEU A 94 -0.50 5.87 11.31
C LEU A 94 0.78 5.19 11.81
N CYS A 95 1.80 5.03 10.98
CA CYS A 95 3.06 4.38 11.34
C CYS A 95 3.76 5.12 12.50
N GLU A 96 3.84 6.44 12.45
CA GLU A 96 4.43 7.22 13.53
C GLU A 96 3.59 7.16 14.82
N GLY A 97 2.26 7.13 14.68
CA GLY A 97 1.35 6.92 15.81
C GLY A 97 1.57 5.57 16.50
N VAL A 98 1.70 4.50 15.71
CA VAL A 98 2.02 3.16 16.21
C VAL A 98 3.38 3.15 16.88
N GLN A 99 4.43 3.69 16.23
CA GLN A 99 5.79 3.72 16.81
C GLN A 99 5.82 4.43 18.17
N ARG A 100 5.18 5.60 18.31
CA ARG A 100 5.04 6.28 19.60
C ARG A 100 4.27 5.46 20.63
N GLY A 101 3.24 4.73 20.21
CA GLY A 101 2.46 3.84 21.07
C GLY A 101 3.27 2.65 21.59
N LEU A 102 4.12 2.06 20.75
CA LEU A 102 4.99 0.93 21.09
C LEU A 102 6.06 1.30 22.15
N GLU A 103 6.44 2.58 22.25
CA GLU A 103 7.37 3.08 23.25
C GLU A 103 6.73 3.25 24.64
N SER A 104 5.40 3.12 24.75
CA SER A 104 4.70 3.22 26.02
C SER A 104 4.94 1.99 26.91
N PRO A 105 5.32 2.15 28.19
CA PRO A 105 5.46 1.03 29.13
C PRO A 105 4.16 0.26 29.37
N ALA A 106 3.00 0.84 29.04
CA ALA A 106 1.70 0.19 29.16
C ALA A 106 1.39 -0.75 27.99
N TYR A 107 2.13 -0.64 26.87
CA TYR A 107 1.95 -1.53 25.73
C TYR A 107 2.60 -2.89 26.01
N GLY A 108 1.85 -3.97 25.74
CA GLY A 108 2.33 -5.34 25.88
C GLY A 108 2.55 -6.01 24.53
N VAL A 109 1.46 -6.31 23.82
CA VAL A 109 1.49 -6.98 22.52
C VAL A 109 0.21 -6.68 21.72
N GLY A 110 0.34 -6.53 20.41
CA GLY A 110 -0.76 -6.41 19.47
C GLY A 110 -1.36 -7.78 19.12
N ARG A 111 -2.61 -7.79 18.65
CA ARG A 111 -3.26 -9.00 18.13
C ARG A 111 -3.70 -8.74 16.70
N TYR A 112 -3.29 -9.61 15.78
CA TYR A 112 -3.79 -9.57 14.41
C TYR A 112 -5.25 -10.02 14.35
N ALA A 113 -6.03 -9.38 13.49
CA ALA A 113 -7.37 -9.77 13.12
C ALA A 113 -7.31 -10.79 11.96
N PRO A 114 -7.58 -12.09 12.22
CA PRO A 114 -7.31 -13.17 11.24
C PRO A 114 -8.17 -13.10 9.97
N SER A 115 -9.24 -12.32 9.95
CA SER A 115 -10.07 -12.15 8.76
C SER A 115 -9.54 -11.08 7.80
N VAL A 116 -8.61 -10.23 8.24
CA VAL A 116 -8.16 -9.04 7.49
C VAL A 116 -6.64 -8.91 7.42
N GLU A 117 -5.90 -9.31 8.47
CA GLU A 117 -4.44 -9.09 8.59
C GLU A 117 -3.62 -10.37 8.35
N MET A 118 -4.15 -11.35 7.62
CA MET A 118 -3.44 -12.61 7.34
C MET A 118 -2.11 -12.41 6.62
N ALA A 119 -2.06 -11.46 5.69
CA ALA A 119 -0.83 -11.16 4.96
C ALA A 119 0.27 -10.61 5.88
N MET A 120 -0.10 -9.80 6.89
CA MET A 120 0.84 -9.29 7.90
C MET A 120 1.26 -10.39 8.87
N HIS A 121 0.31 -11.23 9.32
CA HIS A 121 0.59 -12.36 10.22
C HIS A 121 1.52 -13.40 9.59
N HIS A 122 1.61 -13.48 8.27
CA HIS A 122 2.49 -14.41 7.57
C HIS A 122 3.98 -14.10 7.75
N PHE A 123 4.36 -12.84 8.01
CA PHE A 123 5.74 -12.36 8.10
C PHE A 123 6.21 -12.06 9.52
#